data_AF-A0A7J7H700-F1
#
_entry.id   AF-A0A7J7H700-F1
#
_cell.length_a   1.000
_cell.length_b   1.000
_cell.length_c   1.000
_cell.angle_alpha   90.00
_cell.angle_beta   90.00
_cell.angle_gamma   90.00
#
_symmetry.space_group_name_H-M   'P 1'
#
loop_
_entity.id
_entity.type
_entity.pdbx_description
1 polymer ?
#
loop_
_entity_poly.entity_id
_entity_poly.type
_entity_poly.pdbx_seq_one_letter_code
_entity_poly.pdbx_strand_id
1 'polypeptide(L)'
;MWLEIICGLVIYILCRCFFYDDDTLDVETTDSNALFAVATRLEKLYGGKVYAGLRIPDADTGSPQNIDMVLVTKGEAVVISVQNLSGFVSIDTDGSWVSTGGKNNKTERHPDPVAEVKRQVAILESYLEQRGAALPAEYMSYKVVCPNPNFRCIHSDYFPSEVVTYEQWIQLKPELKGMFSNWIKGAFRGGKKEIQESIHQKLNFILSTAPTWDRLELKGNKYILGEFLEFKGKHEDTQSLRNIRRSKVSRLTIQKTSMFGLAHSKLQVLYSPRDYRNDGASASEWKEVTVRSSTEVLFQPQNSTKVRKFKLSSIISMFLSA
;
A
#
# COMPACT_ATOMS: atom_id res chain seq x y z
N MET A 1 -41.38 2.32 -27.08
CA MET A 1 -41.40 2.01 -25.63
C MET A 1 -40.68 0.72 -25.25
N TRP A 2 -41.25 -0.48 -25.42
CA TRP A 2 -40.58 -1.72 -24.94
C TRP A 2 -39.25 -2.02 -25.64
N LEU A 3 -39.15 -1.73 -26.93
CA LEU A 3 -37.96 -1.96 -27.74
C LEU A 3 -36.80 -1.01 -27.36
N GLU A 4 -37.11 0.23 -26.97
CA GLU A 4 -36.13 1.20 -26.48
C GLU A 4 -35.62 0.86 -25.08
N ILE A 5 -36.49 0.33 -24.20
CA ILE A 5 -36.11 -0.15 -22.88
C ILE A 5 -35.17 -1.34 -23.01
N ILE A 6 -35.49 -2.32 -23.86
CA ILE A 6 -34.64 -3.49 -24.10
C ILE A 6 -33.29 -3.07 -24.70
N CYS A 7 -33.29 -2.16 -25.69
CA CYS A 7 -32.07 -1.66 -26.30
C CYS A 7 -31.20 -0.88 -25.30
N GLY A 8 -31.82 -0.05 -24.46
CA GLY A 8 -31.14 0.65 -23.36
C GLY A 8 -30.55 -0.30 -22.33
N LEU A 9 -31.24 -1.39 -22.00
CA LEU A 9 -30.79 -2.39 -21.03
C LEU A 9 -29.64 -3.24 -21.59
N VAL A 10 -29.65 -3.56 -22.88
CA VAL A 10 -28.54 -4.23 -23.58
C VAL A 10 -27.31 -3.33 -23.66
N ILE A 11 -27.47 -2.04 -23.98
CA ILE A 11 -26.38 -1.06 -23.95
C ILE A 11 -25.83 -0.89 -22.54
N TYR A 12 -26.70 -0.82 -21.52
CA TYR A 12 -26.30 -0.75 -20.12
C TYR A 12 -25.52 -2.00 -19.69
N ILE A 13 -25.98 -3.21 -20.04
CA ILE A 13 -25.27 -4.46 -19.74
C ILE A 13 -23.94 -4.51 -20.49
N LEU A 14 -23.88 -4.14 -21.77
CA LEU A 14 -22.64 -4.11 -22.55
C LEU A 14 -21.65 -3.08 -21.98
N CYS A 15 -22.12 -1.88 -21.61
CA CYS A 15 -21.31 -0.90 -20.89
C CYS A 15 -20.86 -1.46 -19.54
N ARG A 16 -21.72 -2.14 -18.79
CA ARG A 16 -21.33 -2.74 -17.52
C ARG A 16 -20.30 -3.86 -17.73
N CYS A 17 -20.48 -4.75 -18.68
CA CYS A 17 -19.52 -5.82 -18.95
C CYS A 17 -18.18 -5.32 -19.51
N PHE A 18 -18.16 -4.20 -20.26
CA PHE A 18 -16.92 -3.64 -20.81
C PHE A 18 -16.21 -2.64 -19.88
N PHE A 19 -16.93 -2.00 -18.96
CA PHE A 19 -16.39 -0.99 -18.04
C PHE A 19 -16.38 -1.42 -16.57
N TYR A 20 -17.07 -2.50 -16.20
CA TYR A 20 -17.24 -3.01 -14.85
C TYR A 20 -16.97 -4.52 -14.85
N ASP A 21 -15.73 -4.88 -14.53
CA ASP A 21 -15.33 -6.25 -14.26
C ASP A 21 -14.71 -6.25 -12.88
N ASP A 22 -15.51 -6.24 -11.79
CA ASP A 22 -14.85 -5.96 -10.51
C ASP A 22 -15.44 -6.28 -9.11
N ASP A 23 -16.09 -7.41 -8.83
CA ASP A 23 -16.43 -7.69 -7.41
C ASP A 23 -15.19 -8.08 -6.58
N THR A 24 -14.15 -8.66 -7.18
CA THR A 24 -12.94 -9.12 -6.46
C THR A 24 -11.85 -8.06 -6.33
N LEU A 25 -11.83 -7.11 -7.24
CA LEU A 25 -10.75 -6.15 -7.44
C LEU A 25 -11.23 -4.77 -6.95
N ASP A 26 -12.54 -4.59 -6.68
CA ASP A 26 -13.04 -3.69 -5.64
C ASP A 26 -12.55 -4.11 -4.25
N VAL A 27 -12.50 -5.40 -3.89
CA VAL A 27 -12.00 -5.84 -2.57
C VAL A 27 -10.49 -5.57 -2.44
N GLU A 28 -9.67 -6.05 -3.39
CA GLU A 28 -8.22 -5.82 -3.41
C GLU A 28 -7.87 -4.31 -3.44
N THR A 29 -8.63 -3.51 -4.18
CA THR A 29 -8.45 -2.05 -4.19
C THR A 29 -8.95 -1.42 -2.89
N THR A 30 -10.02 -1.90 -2.25
CA THR A 30 -10.50 -1.33 -0.98
C THR A 30 -9.44 -1.46 0.10
N ASP A 31 -8.78 -2.62 0.21
CA ASP A 31 -7.75 -2.86 1.23
C ASP A 31 -6.50 -2.01 0.96
N SER A 32 -6.03 -1.98 -0.29
CA SER A 32 -4.91 -1.12 -0.69
C SER A 32 -5.25 0.37 -0.50
N ASN A 33 -6.47 0.79 -0.81
CA ASN A 33 -6.93 2.17 -0.61
C ASN A 33 -6.98 2.54 0.87
N ALA A 34 -7.49 1.66 1.72
CA ALA A 34 -7.52 1.84 3.16
C ALA A 34 -6.10 2.00 3.70
N LEU A 35 -5.17 1.14 3.26
CA LEU A 35 -3.75 1.21 3.61
C LEU A 35 -3.14 2.57 3.23
N PHE A 36 -3.29 3.02 1.98
CA PHE A 36 -2.71 4.31 1.56
C PHE A 36 -3.42 5.53 2.17
N ALA A 37 -4.70 5.43 2.48
CA ALA A 37 -5.43 6.47 3.21
C ALA A 37 -4.92 6.61 4.65
N VAL A 38 -4.67 5.48 5.33
CA VAL A 38 -4.05 5.45 6.67
C VAL A 38 -2.64 6.05 6.61
N ALA A 39 -1.80 5.61 5.67
CA ALA A 39 -0.44 6.13 5.49
C ALA A 39 -0.43 7.65 5.32
N THR A 40 -1.22 8.16 4.37
CA THR A 40 -1.30 9.61 4.07
C THR A 40 -1.76 10.42 5.29
N ARG A 41 -2.71 9.89 6.07
CA ARG A 41 -3.19 10.57 7.29
C ARG A 41 -2.12 10.57 8.38
N LEU A 42 -1.42 9.46 8.59
CA LEU A 42 -0.36 9.37 9.61
C LEU A 42 0.80 10.33 9.33
N GLU A 43 1.24 10.43 8.07
CA GLU A 43 2.28 11.40 7.68
C GLU A 43 1.86 12.83 8.01
N LYS A 44 0.60 13.18 7.72
CA LYS A 44 0.03 14.51 8.03
C LYS A 44 -0.10 14.77 9.53
N LEU A 45 -0.49 13.76 10.31
CA LEU A 45 -0.73 13.90 11.74
C LEU A 45 0.58 14.01 12.54
N TYR A 46 1.57 13.18 12.22
CA TYR A 46 2.77 13.02 13.04
C TYR A 46 4.04 13.64 12.44
N GLY A 47 3.99 14.12 11.19
CA GLY A 47 5.13 14.77 10.53
C GLY A 47 6.35 13.86 10.32
N GLY A 48 6.14 12.55 10.34
CA GLY A 48 7.12 11.51 10.01
C GLY A 48 6.96 11.00 8.58
N LYS A 49 7.69 9.94 8.26
CA LYS A 49 7.63 9.28 6.95
C LYS A 49 7.02 7.89 7.09
N VAL A 50 6.10 7.54 6.19
CA VAL A 50 5.50 6.20 6.16
C VAL A 50 6.10 5.38 5.03
N TYR A 51 6.55 4.18 5.36
CA TYR A 51 7.02 3.17 4.42
C TYR A 51 5.96 2.09 4.29
N ALA A 52 5.26 2.04 3.16
CA ALA A 52 4.10 1.17 2.94
C ALA A 52 4.42 -0.02 2.02
N GLY A 53 3.77 -1.17 2.28
CA GLY A 53 3.84 -2.38 1.47
C GLY A 53 5.22 -3.04 1.48
N LEU A 54 5.87 -3.10 2.63
CA LEU A 54 7.21 -3.69 2.78
C LEU A 54 7.15 -5.22 2.68
N ARG A 55 8.20 -5.82 2.11
CA ARG A 55 8.41 -7.27 1.93
C ARG A 55 9.74 -7.66 2.58
N ILE A 56 9.75 -7.76 3.90
CA ILE A 56 10.97 -7.97 4.67
C ILE A 56 11.33 -9.45 4.67
N PRO A 57 12.55 -9.84 4.25
CA PRO A 57 12.98 -11.23 4.34
C PRO A 57 13.09 -11.64 5.81
N ASP A 58 12.37 -12.69 6.17
CA ASP A 58 12.50 -13.32 7.49
C ASP A 58 13.78 -14.14 7.55
N ALA A 59 14.60 -13.86 8.56
CA ALA A 59 15.89 -14.53 8.77
C ALA A 59 15.72 -16.03 9.08
N ASP A 60 14.64 -16.39 9.76
CA ASP A 60 14.43 -17.75 10.26
C ASP A 60 13.85 -18.66 9.17
N THR A 61 12.87 -18.14 8.42
CA THR A 61 12.17 -18.94 7.39
C THR A 61 12.72 -18.71 5.98
N GLY A 62 13.48 -17.64 5.75
CA GLY A 62 13.90 -17.19 4.41
C GLY A 62 12.76 -16.66 3.54
N SER A 63 11.52 -16.68 4.03
CA SER A 63 10.34 -16.24 3.29
C SER A 63 10.09 -14.75 3.50
N PRO A 64 9.75 -13.96 2.45
CA PRO A 64 9.39 -12.56 2.63
C PRO A 64 8.08 -12.42 3.43
N GLN A 65 8.13 -11.60 4.47
CA GLN A 65 6.99 -11.24 5.31
C GLN A 65 6.46 -9.87 4.90
N ASN A 66 5.14 -9.78 4.76
CA ASN A 66 4.47 -8.57 4.29
C ASN A 66 4.14 -7.67 5.49
N ILE A 67 4.71 -6.47 5.52
CA ILE A 67 4.41 -5.46 6.53
C ILE A 67 3.66 -4.32 5.84
N ASP A 68 2.44 -4.05 6.31
CA ASP A 68 1.56 -3.08 5.66
C ASP A 68 2.18 -1.69 5.65
N MET A 69 2.66 -1.20 6.80
CA MET A 69 3.49 0.00 6.85
C MET A 69 4.31 0.16 8.13
N VAL A 70 5.34 1.01 8.04
CA VAL A 70 6.14 1.49 9.16
C VAL A 70 6.13 3.02 9.17
N LEU A 71 5.63 3.62 10.23
CA LEU A 71 5.75 5.07 10.48
C LEU A 71 7.05 5.34 11.21
N VAL A 72 7.93 6.14 10.61
CA VAL A 72 9.18 6.58 11.23
C VAL A 72 9.05 8.06 11.62
N THR A 73 9.11 8.34 12.91
CA THR A 73 9.23 9.70 13.44
C THR A 73 10.65 9.91 13.96
N LYS A 74 10.95 11.11 14.48
CA LYS A 74 12.25 11.37 15.13
C LYS A 74 12.45 10.54 16.39
N GLY A 75 11.36 10.18 17.08
CA GLY A 75 11.39 9.54 18.40
C GLY A 75 11.36 8.02 18.39
N GLU A 76 10.65 7.46 17.42
CA GLU A 76 10.26 6.05 17.44
C GLU A 76 9.87 5.58 16.03
N ALA A 77 9.74 4.27 15.89
CA ALA A 77 9.13 3.64 14.74
C ALA A 77 7.90 2.84 15.17
N VAL A 78 6.83 2.90 14.38
CA VAL A 78 5.60 2.17 14.66
C VAL A 78 5.27 1.27 13.47
N VAL A 79 5.22 -0.04 13.71
CA VAL A 79 4.73 -1.02 12.74
C VAL A 79 3.22 -1.05 12.80
N ILE A 80 2.55 -0.83 11.68
CA ILE A 80 1.10 -0.71 11.63
C ILE A 80 0.54 -1.76 10.69
N SER A 81 -0.36 -2.61 11.19
CA SER A 81 -1.21 -3.46 10.36
C SER A 81 -2.55 -2.78 10.13
N VAL A 82 -3.02 -2.77 8.88
CA VAL A 82 -4.30 -2.16 8.51
C VAL A 82 -5.33 -3.25 8.25
N GLN A 83 -6.36 -3.30 9.10
CA GLN A 83 -7.44 -4.28 9.03
C GLN A 83 -8.72 -3.60 8.52
N ASN A 84 -8.96 -3.68 7.21
CA ASN A 84 -10.10 -3.05 6.56
C ASN A 84 -11.42 -3.86 6.68
N LEU A 85 -11.61 -4.54 7.81
CA LEU A 85 -12.77 -5.40 8.06
C LEU A 85 -14.06 -4.58 8.18
N SER A 86 -15.17 -5.14 7.72
CA SER A 86 -16.51 -4.54 7.80
C SER A 86 -17.49 -5.45 8.51
N GLY A 87 -18.41 -4.89 9.29
CA GLY A 87 -19.43 -5.62 10.02
C GLY A 87 -19.11 -5.73 11.51
N PHE A 88 -19.76 -6.67 12.18
CA PHE A 88 -19.54 -6.95 13.58
C PHE A 88 -18.34 -7.89 13.75
N VAL A 89 -17.31 -7.41 14.46
CA VAL A 89 -16.06 -8.14 14.67
C VAL A 89 -15.95 -8.53 16.15
N SER A 90 -15.71 -9.81 16.39
CA SER A 90 -15.43 -10.39 17.71
C SER A 90 -14.11 -11.14 17.71
N ILE A 91 -13.51 -11.29 18.88
CA ILE A 91 -12.32 -12.12 19.09
C ILE A 91 -12.80 -13.50 19.56
N ASP A 92 -12.40 -14.55 18.86
CA ASP A 92 -12.64 -15.94 19.23
C ASP A 92 -11.65 -16.40 20.31
N THR A 93 -11.91 -17.55 20.92
CA THR A 93 -11.14 -18.13 22.02
C THR A 93 -9.66 -18.39 21.71
N ASP A 94 -9.31 -18.54 20.44
CA ASP A 94 -7.94 -18.72 19.96
C ASP A 94 -7.23 -17.39 19.60
N GLY A 95 -7.89 -16.24 19.83
CA GLY A 95 -7.40 -14.92 19.45
C GLY A 95 -7.73 -14.51 18.02
N SER A 96 -8.26 -15.42 17.20
CA SER A 96 -8.65 -15.11 15.82
C SER A 96 -9.83 -14.14 15.78
N TRP A 97 -9.89 -13.32 14.74
CA TRP A 97 -10.96 -12.34 14.58
C TRP A 97 -12.05 -12.91 13.69
N VAL A 98 -13.30 -12.79 14.11
CA VAL A 98 -14.46 -13.25 13.36
C VAL A 98 -15.30 -12.04 12.99
N SER A 99 -15.47 -11.81 11.68
CA SER A 99 -16.30 -10.75 11.14
C SER A 99 -17.62 -11.31 10.62
N THR A 100 -18.75 -10.74 11.06
CA THR A 100 -20.11 -11.14 10.64
C THR A 100 -20.90 -9.93 10.13
N GLY A 101 -21.70 -10.13 9.07
CA GLY A 101 -22.53 -9.06 8.51
C GLY A 101 -21.79 -8.08 7.60
N GLY A 102 -20.65 -8.50 7.03
CA GLY A 102 -19.94 -7.76 5.98
C GLY A 102 -20.68 -7.78 4.63
N LYS A 103 -20.01 -7.30 3.56
CA LYS A 103 -20.59 -7.12 2.21
C LYS A 103 -21.39 -8.31 1.65
N ASN A 104 -21.09 -9.54 2.08
CA ASN A 104 -21.72 -10.76 1.57
C ASN A 104 -22.59 -11.51 2.60
N ASN A 105 -22.87 -10.94 3.78
CA ASN A 105 -23.51 -11.64 4.92
C ASN A 105 -22.82 -12.96 5.32
N LYS A 106 -21.57 -13.17 4.90
CA LYS A 106 -20.76 -14.33 5.28
C LYS A 106 -19.97 -14.00 6.53
N THR A 107 -19.82 -15.01 7.38
CA THR A 107 -18.87 -14.98 8.50
C THR A 107 -17.49 -15.29 7.96
N GLU A 108 -16.55 -14.39 8.18
CA GLU A 108 -15.15 -14.53 7.77
C GLU A 108 -14.27 -14.61 9.02
N ARG A 109 -13.32 -15.54 9.02
CA ARG A 109 -12.36 -15.73 10.11
C ARG A 109 -10.99 -15.28 9.64
N HIS A 110 -10.35 -14.44 10.45
CA HIS A 110 -9.04 -13.86 10.21
C HIS A 110 -8.11 -14.27 11.34
N PRO A 111 -6.81 -14.52 11.08
CA PRO A 111 -5.81 -14.73 12.13
C PRO A 111 -5.77 -13.54 13.10
N ASP A 112 -5.21 -13.74 14.29
CA ASP A 112 -5.00 -12.65 15.26
C ASP A 112 -4.05 -11.58 14.67
N PRO A 113 -4.55 -10.39 14.29
CA PRO A 113 -3.73 -9.35 13.69
C PRO A 113 -2.76 -8.72 14.69
N VAL A 114 -3.04 -8.81 16.00
CA VAL A 114 -2.17 -8.27 17.06
C VAL A 114 -0.97 -9.18 17.26
N ALA A 115 -1.19 -10.50 17.32
CA ALA A 115 -0.10 -11.46 17.35
C ALA A 115 0.76 -11.38 16.08
N GLU A 116 0.12 -11.21 14.92
CA GLU A 116 0.81 -11.11 13.63
C GLU A 116 1.68 -9.85 13.54
N VAL A 117 1.16 -8.66 13.86
CA VAL A 117 1.96 -7.43 13.80
C VAL A 117 3.11 -7.46 14.83
N LYS A 118 2.91 -8.07 15.99
CA LYS A 118 3.98 -8.26 16.98
C LYS A 118 5.09 -9.16 16.45
N ARG A 119 4.75 -10.23 15.73
CA ARG A 119 5.71 -11.08 15.02
C ARG A 119 6.48 -10.28 13.95
N GLN A 120 5.78 -9.44 13.20
CA GLN A 120 6.37 -8.58 12.16
C GLN A 120 7.35 -7.55 12.72
N VAL A 121 7.12 -7.02 13.93
CA VAL A 121 8.10 -6.17 14.63
C VAL A 121 9.42 -6.92 14.83
N ALA A 122 9.39 -8.13 15.38
CA ALA A 122 10.60 -8.91 15.62
C ALA A 122 11.37 -9.21 14.32
N ILE A 123 10.66 -9.54 13.24
CA ILE A 123 11.26 -9.74 11.91
C ILE A 123 11.92 -8.45 11.39
N LEU A 124 11.23 -7.31 11.54
CA LEU A 124 11.75 -6.03 11.10
C LEU A 124 12.97 -5.60 11.92
N GLU A 125 12.96 -5.80 13.24
CA GLU A 125 14.09 -5.53 14.12
C GLU A 125 15.31 -6.36 13.70
N SER A 126 15.14 -7.67 13.50
CA SER A 126 16.20 -8.56 12.98
C SER A 126 16.74 -8.09 11.63
N TYR A 127 15.87 -7.70 10.70
CA TYR A 127 16.27 -7.15 9.40
C TYR A 127 17.09 -5.84 9.54
N LEU A 128 16.67 -4.94 10.43
CA LEU A 128 17.37 -3.69 10.69
C LEU A 128 18.73 -3.92 11.33
N GLU A 129 18.83 -4.83 12.30
CA GLU A 129 20.08 -5.23 12.95
C GLU A 129 21.08 -5.80 11.95
N GLN A 130 20.64 -6.68 11.05
CA GLN A 130 21.47 -7.23 9.97
C GLN A 130 21.98 -6.15 9.00
N ARG A 131 21.22 -5.06 8.85
CA ARG A 131 21.60 -3.86 8.09
C ARG A 131 22.39 -2.84 8.93
N GLY A 132 22.79 -3.23 10.14
CA GLY A 132 23.62 -2.49 11.08
C GLY A 132 22.86 -1.45 11.91
N ALA A 133 21.54 -1.40 11.85
CA ALA A 133 20.71 -0.51 12.67
C ALA A 133 20.17 -1.25 13.89
N ALA A 134 21.00 -1.40 14.92
CA ALA A 134 20.56 -1.86 16.22
C ALA A 134 19.73 -0.75 16.89
N LEU A 135 18.48 -1.07 17.25
CA LEU A 135 17.58 -0.13 17.87
C LEU A 135 17.62 -0.27 19.40
N PRO A 136 17.47 0.83 20.14
CA PRO A 136 17.24 0.75 21.58
C PRO A 136 15.98 -0.06 21.90
N ALA A 137 15.97 -0.73 23.05
CA ALA A 137 14.76 -1.37 23.56
C ALA A 137 13.59 -0.38 23.58
N GLU A 138 12.39 -0.84 23.22
CA GLU A 138 11.15 -0.04 23.16
C GLU A 138 11.15 1.10 22.11
N TYR A 139 12.12 1.16 21.20
CA TYR A 139 12.09 2.11 20.08
C TYR A 139 11.00 1.76 19.05
N MET A 140 10.74 0.46 18.88
CA MET A 140 9.65 -0.03 18.04
C MET A 140 8.41 -0.35 18.86
N SER A 141 7.28 0.12 18.36
CA SER A 141 5.95 -0.28 18.84
C SER A 141 5.11 -0.77 17.67
N TYR A 142 3.95 -1.34 17.98
CA TYR A 142 3.01 -1.80 16.95
C TYR A 142 1.58 -1.36 17.24
N LYS A 143 0.79 -1.22 16.17
CA LYS A 143 -0.63 -0.92 16.22
C LYS A 143 -1.39 -1.67 15.13
N VAL A 144 -2.63 -2.03 15.42
CA VAL A 144 -3.59 -2.53 14.43
C VAL A 144 -4.64 -1.44 14.21
N VAL A 145 -4.78 -0.96 12.97
CA VAL A 145 -5.73 0.11 12.63
C VAL A 145 -6.89 -0.46 11.83
N CYS A 146 -8.11 -0.22 12.31
CA CYS A 146 -9.35 -0.60 11.66
C CYS A 146 -10.04 0.65 11.08
N PRO A 147 -9.67 1.10 9.86
CA PRO A 147 -10.12 2.39 9.33
C PRO A 147 -11.52 2.34 8.70
N ASN A 148 -12.19 1.18 8.67
CA ASN A 148 -13.47 1.02 8.01
C ASN A 148 -14.62 1.54 8.90
N PRO A 149 -15.46 2.47 8.43
CA PRO A 149 -16.59 3.01 9.21
C PRO A 149 -17.64 1.96 9.59
N ASN A 150 -17.70 0.84 8.86
CA ASN A 150 -18.62 -0.25 9.15
C ASN A 150 -18.03 -1.27 10.14
N PHE A 151 -16.81 -1.06 10.63
CA PHE A 151 -16.21 -1.89 11.67
C PHE A 151 -16.87 -1.64 13.02
N ARG A 152 -17.47 -2.68 13.61
CA ARG A 152 -18.15 -2.61 14.90
C ARG A 152 -17.65 -3.72 15.82
N CYS A 153 -17.04 -3.38 16.95
CA CYS A 153 -16.63 -4.37 17.94
C CYS A 153 -17.84 -4.96 18.66
N ILE A 154 -17.89 -6.28 18.77
CA ILE A 154 -18.72 -6.97 19.77
C ILE A 154 -17.86 -7.09 21.04
N HIS A 155 -18.30 -6.51 22.16
CA HIS A 155 -17.54 -6.41 23.42
C HIS A 155 -16.20 -5.67 23.25
N SER A 156 -16.26 -4.33 23.17
CA SER A 156 -15.09 -3.46 23.01
C SER A 156 -13.98 -3.72 24.02
N ASP A 157 -14.33 -4.12 25.24
CA ASP A 157 -13.38 -4.32 26.35
C ASP A 157 -12.46 -5.53 26.15
N TYR A 158 -12.78 -6.42 25.20
CA TYR A 158 -11.93 -7.57 24.86
C TYR A 158 -10.87 -7.24 23.82
N PHE A 159 -10.96 -6.09 23.15
CA PHE A 159 -9.94 -5.70 22.18
C PHE A 159 -8.70 -5.15 22.88
N PRO A 160 -7.49 -5.60 22.50
CA PRO A 160 -6.24 -5.07 23.03
C PRO A 160 -6.08 -3.56 22.80
N SER A 161 -5.30 -2.89 23.65
CA SER A 161 -5.03 -1.44 23.57
C SER A 161 -4.26 -1.01 22.31
N GLU A 162 -3.66 -1.97 21.63
CA GLU A 162 -2.95 -1.82 20.37
C GLU A 162 -3.89 -1.75 19.17
N VAL A 163 -5.16 -2.13 19.35
CA VAL A 163 -6.20 -2.03 18.34
C VAL A 163 -6.82 -0.64 18.37
N VAL A 164 -6.88 -0.05 17.19
CA VAL A 164 -7.39 1.29 16.92
C VAL A 164 -8.66 1.14 16.12
N THR A 165 -9.79 1.32 16.78
CA THR A 165 -11.11 1.27 16.14
C THR A 165 -11.33 2.47 15.23
N TYR A 166 -12.32 2.40 14.35
CA TYR A 166 -12.67 3.52 13.47
C TYR A 166 -12.95 4.82 14.23
N GLU A 167 -13.68 4.75 15.35
CA GLU A 167 -14.01 5.92 16.17
C GLU A 167 -12.76 6.58 16.76
N GLN A 168 -11.82 5.77 17.27
CA GLN A 168 -10.54 6.28 17.77
C GLN A 168 -9.70 6.84 16.62
N TRP A 169 -9.66 6.15 15.48
CA TRP A 169 -8.93 6.56 14.27
C TRP A 169 -9.37 7.94 13.78
N ILE A 170 -10.68 8.21 13.72
CA ILE A 170 -11.19 9.52 13.29
C ILE A 170 -10.91 10.62 14.31
N GLN A 171 -10.84 10.30 15.60
CA GLN A 171 -10.57 11.25 16.67
C GLN A 171 -9.09 11.62 16.82
N LEU A 172 -8.17 10.88 16.18
CA LEU A 172 -6.75 11.25 16.16
C LEU A 172 -6.55 12.65 15.58
N LYS A 173 -6.07 13.57 16.43
CA LYS A 173 -5.75 14.95 16.08
C LYS A 173 -4.23 15.10 15.90
N PRO A 174 -3.77 16.05 15.05
CA PRO A 174 -2.37 16.40 14.97
C PRO A 174 -1.97 17.04 16.29
N GLU A 175 -1.25 16.31 17.14
CA GLU A 175 -0.78 16.85 18.41
C GLU A 175 0.33 17.89 18.15
N LEU A 176 0.25 19.02 18.85
CA LEU A 176 1.25 20.08 18.76
C LEU A 176 2.63 19.52 19.12
N LYS A 177 3.60 19.75 18.23
CA LYS A 177 5.02 19.41 18.38
C LYS A 177 5.50 19.62 19.82
N GLY A 178 5.78 18.53 20.54
CA GLY A 178 6.43 18.57 21.86
C GLY A 178 5.82 17.66 22.92
N MET A 179 4.61 17.13 22.70
CA MET A 179 3.98 16.18 23.64
C MET A 179 3.52 14.91 22.92
N PHE A 180 4.46 13.99 22.66
CA PHE A 180 4.15 12.57 22.42
C PHE A 180 3.61 11.96 23.73
N SER A 181 2.34 12.21 24.08
CA SER A 181 1.75 11.73 25.32
C SER A 181 0.43 11.02 25.05
N ASN A 182 0.54 9.70 24.82
CA ASN A 182 -0.40 8.61 25.13
C ASN A 182 -0.63 7.63 23.96
N TRP A 183 -0.49 8.06 22.71
CA TRP A 183 -0.68 7.17 21.54
C TRP A 183 0.54 6.30 21.22
N ILE A 184 1.72 6.91 21.32
CA ILE A 184 3.01 6.26 21.12
C ILE A 184 3.86 6.62 22.35
N LYS A 185 4.22 5.60 23.13
CA LYS A 185 5.06 5.74 24.32
C LYS A 185 6.47 5.30 23.93
N GLY A 186 7.33 6.26 23.61
CA GLY A 186 8.76 6.03 23.42
C GLY A 186 9.58 6.66 24.56
N ALA A 187 10.27 5.83 25.34
CA ALA A 187 10.98 6.14 26.57
C ALA A 187 12.25 7.02 26.45
N PHE A 188 12.44 7.79 25.36
CA PHE A 188 13.72 8.47 25.08
C PHE A 188 13.62 9.98 24.89
N ARG A 189 12.93 10.69 25.81
CA ARG A 189 13.09 12.16 25.91
C ARG A 189 14.43 12.61 26.49
N GLY A 190 15.29 11.67 26.90
CA GLY A 190 16.60 11.94 27.52
C GLY A 190 17.84 11.53 26.72
N GLY A 191 17.69 10.97 25.51
CA GLY A 191 18.84 10.57 24.68
C GLY A 191 19.61 11.78 24.13
N LYS A 192 20.93 11.64 23.93
CA LYS A 192 21.71 12.67 23.20
C LYS A 192 21.12 12.83 21.80
N LYS A 193 20.64 14.03 21.48
CA LYS A 193 19.96 14.41 20.22
C LYS A 193 20.66 13.90 18.94
N GLU A 194 21.98 13.81 18.95
CA GLU A 194 22.80 13.30 17.83
C GLU A 194 22.62 11.79 17.59
N ILE A 195 22.48 10.99 18.65
CA ILE A 195 22.28 9.53 18.54
C ILE A 195 20.90 9.28 17.93
N GLN A 196 19.89 10.03 18.36
CA GLN A 196 18.53 9.92 17.85
C GLN A 196 18.44 10.30 16.37
N GLU A 197 19.10 11.40 15.97
CA GLU A 197 19.12 11.82 14.56
C GLU A 197 19.86 10.79 13.68
N SER A 198 20.95 10.19 14.17
CA SER A 198 21.67 9.16 13.41
C SER A 198 20.86 7.87 13.25
N ILE A 199 20.13 7.42 14.29
CA ILE A 199 19.18 6.29 14.19
C ILE A 199 18.08 6.62 13.18
N HIS A 200 17.48 7.81 13.28
CA HIS A 200 16.42 8.25 12.38
C HIS A 200 16.87 8.26 10.91
N GLN A 201 18.05 8.81 10.63
CA GLN A 201 18.63 8.84 9.28
C GLN A 201 18.91 7.42 8.76
N LYS A 202 19.48 6.56 9.62
CA LYS A 202 19.81 5.18 9.25
C LYS A 202 18.55 4.34 8.97
N LEU A 203 17.53 4.48 9.80
CA LEU A 203 16.22 3.88 9.57
C LEU A 203 15.61 4.32 8.25
N ASN A 204 15.60 5.64 8.00
CA ASN A 204 15.07 6.17 6.75
C ASN A 204 15.81 5.63 5.53
N PHE A 205 17.15 5.52 5.62
CA PHE A 205 17.98 4.94 4.58
C PHE A 205 17.62 3.47 4.33
N ILE A 206 17.67 2.63 5.37
CA ILE A 206 17.40 1.19 5.24
C ILE A 206 15.99 0.96 4.68
N LEU A 207 14.96 1.58 5.27
CA LEU A 207 13.57 1.41 4.85
C LEU A 207 13.30 1.98 3.45
N SER A 208 14.03 3.00 3.00
CA SER A 208 13.92 3.51 1.62
C SER A 208 14.47 2.56 0.57
N THR A 209 15.30 1.61 0.98
CA THR A 209 15.90 0.58 0.13
C THR A 209 15.37 -0.82 0.42
N ALA A 210 14.45 -0.95 1.38
CA ALA A 210 13.84 -2.21 1.74
C ALA A 210 12.96 -2.72 0.57
N PRO A 211 12.87 -4.04 0.35
CA PRO A 211 11.99 -4.57 -0.68
C PRO A 211 10.54 -4.19 -0.37
N THR A 212 9.80 -3.72 -1.37
CA THR A 212 8.35 -3.44 -1.27
C THR A 212 7.57 -4.22 -2.32
N TRP A 213 6.24 -4.19 -2.23
CA TRP A 213 5.39 -4.53 -3.37
C TRP A 213 5.53 -3.48 -4.48
N ASP A 214 5.27 -3.90 -5.72
CA ASP A 214 5.00 -2.94 -6.79
C ASP A 214 3.62 -2.33 -6.54
N ARG A 215 3.44 -1.07 -6.95
CA ARG A 215 2.20 -0.31 -6.76
C ARG A 215 1.68 0.17 -8.09
N LEU A 216 0.40 -0.09 -8.35
CA LEU A 216 -0.39 0.59 -9.37
C LEU A 216 -1.24 1.67 -8.72
N GLU A 217 -1.20 2.87 -9.26
CA GLU A 217 -2.17 3.93 -8.97
C GLU A 217 -3.08 4.10 -10.17
N LEU A 218 -4.36 3.81 -9.98
CA LEU A 218 -5.40 3.88 -10.99
C LEU A 218 -6.22 5.15 -10.80
N LYS A 219 -6.93 5.53 -11.87
CA LYS A 219 -7.89 6.64 -11.82
C LYS A 219 -8.97 6.41 -10.76
N GLY A 220 -9.42 7.52 -10.16
CA GLY A 220 -10.37 7.48 -9.05
C GLY A 220 -9.71 7.19 -7.70
N ASN A 221 -8.42 7.49 -7.55
CA ASN A 221 -7.63 7.27 -6.32
C ASN A 221 -7.66 5.80 -5.85
N LYS A 222 -7.68 4.86 -6.80
CA LYS A 222 -7.61 3.43 -6.51
C LYS A 222 -6.15 2.97 -6.55
N TYR A 223 -5.74 2.17 -5.58
CA TYR A 223 -4.40 1.61 -5.46
C TYR A 223 -4.46 0.09 -5.51
N ILE A 224 -3.43 -0.53 -6.07
CA ILE A 224 -3.24 -1.98 -6.05
C ILE A 224 -1.77 -2.25 -5.73
N LEU A 225 -1.53 -3.06 -4.70
CA LEU A 225 -0.23 -3.64 -4.41
C LEU A 225 -0.11 -5.03 -5.06
N GLY A 226 1.08 -5.40 -5.51
CA GLY A 226 1.33 -6.70 -6.13
C GLY A 226 2.61 -6.75 -6.95
N GLU A 227 2.67 -7.66 -7.93
CA GLU A 227 3.84 -7.84 -8.80
C GLU A 227 3.54 -7.43 -10.23
N PHE A 228 4.38 -6.52 -10.74
CA PHE A 228 4.44 -6.22 -12.16
C PHE A 228 5.13 -7.37 -12.90
N LEU A 229 4.49 -7.85 -13.96
CA LEU A 229 5.03 -8.94 -14.78
C LEU A 229 5.59 -8.40 -16.09
N GLU A 230 4.73 -7.82 -16.93
CA GLU A 230 5.12 -7.34 -18.26
C GLU A 230 4.07 -6.38 -18.85
N PHE A 231 4.44 -5.72 -19.95
CA PHE A 231 3.50 -5.00 -20.80
C PHE A 231 2.96 -5.93 -21.89
N LYS A 232 1.65 -5.86 -22.17
CA LYS A 232 0.99 -6.54 -23.30
C LYS A 232 0.37 -5.52 -24.26
N GLY A 233 0.37 -5.84 -25.54
CA GLY A 233 -0.17 -4.96 -26.57
C GLY A 233 0.41 -5.28 -27.94
N LYS A 234 0.36 -4.29 -28.85
CA LYS A 234 1.00 -4.43 -30.16
C LYS A 234 2.52 -4.51 -30.01
N HIS A 235 3.16 -5.21 -30.95
CA HIS A 235 4.62 -5.43 -30.94
C HIS A 235 5.41 -4.12 -30.88
N GLU A 236 4.96 -3.08 -31.58
CA GLU A 236 5.58 -1.74 -31.55
C GLU A 236 5.59 -1.11 -30.15
N ASP A 237 4.49 -1.25 -29.40
CA ASP A 237 4.34 -0.69 -28.05
C ASP A 237 5.20 -1.49 -27.06
N THR A 238 5.16 -2.83 -27.11
CA THR A 238 5.93 -3.68 -26.20
C THR A 238 7.43 -3.56 -26.46
N GLN A 239 7.85 -3.41 -27.72
CA GLN A 239 9.24 -3.12 -28.07
C GLN A 239 9.69 -1.76 -27.56
N SER A 240 8.82 -0.73 -27.63
CA SER A 240 9.11 0.60 -27.10
C SER A 240 9.25 0.60 -25.57
N LEU A 241 8.45 -0.23 -24.89
CA LEU A 241 8.45 -0.37 -23.43
C LEU A 241 9.51 -1.35 -22.89
N ARG A 242 10.29 -2.03 -23.75
CA ARG A 242 11.24 -3.11 -23.36
C ARG A 242 12.29 -2.71 -22.31
N ASN A 243 12.57 -1.41 -22.22
CA ASN A 243 13.54 -0.83 -21.29
C ASN A 243 12.94 -0.57 -19.90
N ILE A 244 11.61 -0.52 -19.79
CA ILE A 244 10.88 -0.39 -18.53
C ILE A 244 10.78 -1.78 -17.92
N ARG A 245 11.75 -2.10 -17.07
CA ARG A 245 11.80 -3.35 -16.30
C ARG A 245 11.86 -3.03 -14.83
N ARG A 246 11.28 -3.92 -14.01
CA ARG A 246 11.27 -3.83 -12.55
C ARG A 246 12.67 -3.54 -11.96
N SER A 247 13.70 -4.19 -12.49
CA SER A 247 15.09 -3.91 -12.09
C SER A 247 15.56 -2.50 -12.44
N LYS A 248 15.29 -2.01 -13.66
CA LYS A 248 15.89 -0.78 -14.20
C LYS A 248 15.12 0.51 -13.95
N VAL A 249 13.84 0.43 -13.62
CA VAL A 249 12.94 1.58 -13.48
C VAL A 249 12.33 1.54 -12.09
N SER A 250 12.32 2.69 -11.40
CA SER A 250 11.72 2.82 -10.07
C SER A 250 10.29 3.35 -10.13
N ARG A 251 10.02 4.28 -11.05
CA ARG A 251 8.73 4.97 -11.16
C ARG A 251 8.36 5.25 -12.61
N LEU A 252 7.08 5.16 -12.91
CA LEU A 252 6.51 5.61 -14.17
C LEU A 252 5.20 6.37 -13.94
N THR A 253 4.85 7.26 -14.87
CA THR A 253 3.65 8.11 -14.85
C THR A 253 3.08 8.15 -16.26
N ILE A 254 1.76 8.03 -16.37
CA ILE A 254 1.06 7.98 -17.64
C ILE A 254 0.35 9.32 -17.86
N GLN A 255 0.66 9.96 -18.97
CA GLN A 255 0.04 11.21 -19.40
C GLN A 255 -0.77 10.97 -20.68
N LYS A 256 -1.98 11.53 -20.71
CA LYS A 256 -2.80 11.52 -21.93
C LYS A 256 -2.28 12.60 -22.88
N THR A 257 -1.82 12.19 -24.05
CA THR A 257 -1.63 13.13 -25.15
C THR A 257 -2.99 13.31 -25.82
N SER A 258 -3.63 14.46 -25.61
CA SER A 258 -4.88 14.79 -26.30
C SER A 258 -4.65 14.77 -27.81
N MET A 259 -5.42 13.95 -28.54
CA MET A 259 -5.56 14.09 -29.98
C MET A 259 -7.06 14.16 -30.29
N PHE A 260 -7.50 15.33 -30.74
CA PHE A 260 -8.77 15.50 -31.43
C PHE A 260 -8.68 14.77 -32.78
N GLY A 261 -9.51 13.75 -33.01
CA GLY A 261 -9.65 13.09 -34.32
C GLY A 261 -9.61 11.56 -34.27
N LEU A 262 -10.09 10.93 -35.35
CA LEU A 262 -10.35 9.49 -35.58
C LEU A 262 -9.14 8.54 -35.45
N ALA A 263 -8.00 8.99 -34.92
CA ALA A 263 -6.81 8.18 -34.71
C ALA A 263 -6.85 7.47 -33.34
N HIS A 264 -6.14 6.33 -33.23
CA HIS A 264 -5.97 5.65 -31.94
C HIS A 264 -5.32 6.60 -30.93
N SER A 265 -5.99 6.80 -29.79
CA SER A 265 -5.48 7.63 -28.69
C SER A 265 -4.11 7.11 -28.25
N LYS A 266 -3.10 7.99 -28.29
CA LYS A 266 -1.75 7.72 -27.79
C LYS A 266 -1.64 8.20 -26.33
N LEU A 267 -0.73 7.58 -25.59
CA LEU A 267 -0.36 7.90 -24.23
C LEU A 267 1.14 8.13 -24.18
N GLN A 268 1.57 9.12 -23.42
CA GLN A 268 2.96 9.36 -23.10
C GLN A 268 3.26 8.73 -21.74
N VAL A 269 4.23 7.82 -21.72
CA VAL A 269 4.73 7.19 -20.51
C VAL A 269 6.05 7.85 -20.15
N LEU A 270 6.05 8.56 -19.03
CA LEU A 270 7.25 9.11 -18.42
C LEU A 270 7.77 8.10 -17.41
N TYR A 271 9.04 7.75 -17.45
CA TYR A 271 9.64 6.84 -16.48
C TYR A 271 11.00 7.34 -15.99
N SER A 272 11.24 7.10 -14.70
CA SER A 272 12.49 7.40 -14.01
C SER A 272 13.33 6.12 -13.95
N PRO A 273 14.53 6.10 -14.55
CA PRO A 273 15.51 5.05 -14.29
C PRO A 273 15.77 4.95 -12.79
N ARG A 274 16.08 3.73 -12.34
CA ARG A 274 16.50 3.48 -10.97
C ARG A 274 17.92 4.03 -10.80
N ASP A 275 18.10 4.85 -9.78
CA ASP A 275 19.43 5.28 -9.38
C ASP A 275 20.05 4.21 -8.48
N TYR A 276 21.15 3.62 -8.94
CA TYR A 276 21.95 2.66 -8.15
C TYR A 276 23.13 3.33 -7.46
N ARG A 277 23.37 4.62 -7.73
CA ARG A 277 24.45 5.39 -7.10
C ARG A 277 23.86 6.00 -5.84
N ASN A 278 24.51 5.72 -4.71
CA ASN A 278 24.06 6.10 -3.37
C ASN A 278 24.17 7.61 -3.07
N ASP A 279 24.36 8.45 -4.10
CA ASP A 279 24.50 9.89 -3.95
C ASP A 279 23.12 10.54 -4.09
N GLY A 280 22.60 10.98 -2.94
CA GLY A 280 21.31 11.63 -2.85
C GLY A 280 21.14 12.76 -3.87
N ALA A 281 19.91 12.85 -4.39
CA ALA A 281 19.38 13.99 -5.12
C ALA A 281 20.04 14.31 -6.49
N SER A 282 20.42 13.29 -7.27
CA SER A 282 20.50 13.52 -8.71
C SER A 282 19.08 13.60 -9.28
N ALA A 283 18.71 14.75 -9.87
CA ALA A 283 17.40 14.94 -10.50
C ALA A 283 17.20 13.81 -11.51
N SER A 284 16.26 12.90 -11.23
CA SER A 284 16.08 11.73 -12.06
C SER A 284 15.63 12.16 -13.44
N GLU A 285 16.50 11.94 -14.44
CA GLU A 285 16.21 12.21 -15.84
C GLU A 285 15.00 11.35 -16.25
N TRP A 286 13.86 12.00 -16.44
CA TRP A 286 12.66 11.33 -16.92
C TRP A 286 12.83 11.03 -18.39
N LYS A 287 12.68 9.75 -18.74
CA LYS A 287 12.62 9.30 -20.12
C LYS A 287 11.17 9.17 -20.54
N GLU A 288 10.91 9.42 -21.81
CA GLU A 288 9.58 9.34 -22.37
C GLU A 288 9.47 8.24 -23.42
N VAL A 289 8.29 7.64 -23.51
CA VAL A 289 7.92 6.80 -24.64
C VAL A 289 6.44 6.96 -24.93
N THR A 290 6.06 6.92 -26.19
CA THR A 290 4.66 7.06 -26.60
C THR A 290 4.12 5.71 -27.06
N VAL A 291 3.00 5.29 -26.51
CA VAL A 291 2.34 4.02 -26.82
C VAL A 291 0.83 4.21 -27.00
N ARG A 292 0.13 3.18 -27.48
CA ARG A 292 -1.33 3.24 -27.64
C ARG A 292 -2.05 3.17 -26.30
N SER A 293 -3.24 3.76 -26.22
CA SER A 293 -4.10 3.68 -25.04
C SER A 293 -4.61 2.27 -24.71
N SER A 294 -4.52 1.36 -25.69
CA SER A 294 -4.89 -0.05 -25.59
C SER A 294 -3.77 -0.94 -25.06
N THR A 295 -2.56 -0.42 -24.86
CA THR A 295 -1.48 -1.19 -24.20
C THR A 295 -1.92 -1.52 -22.77
N GLU A 296 -1.56 -2.70 -22.30
CA GLU A 296 -1.95 -3.26 -21.01
C GLU A 296 -0.73 -3.57 -20.16
N VAL A 297 -0.92 -3.55 -18.86
CA VAL A 297 0.03 -4.03 -17.84
C VAL A 297 -0.50 -5.35 -17.30
N LEU A 298 0.32 -6.39 -17.35
CA LEU A 298 0.10 -7.59 -16.56
C LEU A 298 0.60 -7.40 -15.15
N PHE A 299 -0.30 -7.61 -14.20
CA PHE A 299 -0.03 -7.39 -12.80
C PHE A 299 -0.71 -8.48 -11.98
N GLN A 300 -0.01 -9.04 -11.01
CA GLN A 300 -0.54 -10.00 -10.06
C GLN A 300 -0.78 -9.30 -8.73
N PRO A 301 -2.05 -9.03 -8.35
CA PRO A 301 -2.35 -8.39 -7.07
C PRO A 301 -1.85 -9.20 -5.87
N GLN A 302 -1.52 -8.49 -4.80
CA GLN A 302 -1.16 -9.07 -3.52
C GLN A 302 -2.29 -10.00 -3.03
N ASN A 303 -1.93 -11.16 -2.47
CA ASN A 303 -2.86 -12.19 -1.99
C ASN A 303 -3.72 -12.85 -3.08
N SER A 304 -3.43 -12.63 -4.37
CA SER A 304 -4.11 -13.26 -5.50
C SER A 304 -3.18 -14.16 -6.28
N THR A 305 -3.66 -15.35 -6.67
CA THR A 305 -2.96 -16.25 -7.60
C THR A 305 -3.24 -15.91 -9.06
N LYS A 306 -4.16 -14.97 -9.33
CA LYS A 306 -4.61 -14.62 -10.67
C LYS A 306 -3.87 -13.40 -11.18
N VAL A 307 -3.29 -13.55 -12.38
CA VAL A 307 -2.75 -12.42 -13.13
C VAL A 307 -3.87 -11.63 -13.77
N ARG A 308 -3.85 -10.31 -13.59
CA ARG A 308 -4.84 -9.38 -14.16
C ARG A 308 -4.21 -8.46 -15.19
N LYS A 309 -5.05 -7.92 -16.08
CA LYS A 309 -4.64 -6.97 -17.11
C LYS A 309 -5.22 -5.59 -16.80
N PHE A 310 -4.37 -4.58 -16.80
CA PHE A 310 -4.77 -3.19 -16.60
C PHE A 310 -4.47 -2.38 -17.84
N LYS A 311 -5.47 -1.76 -18.46
CA LYS A 311 -5.25 -0.84 -19.58
C LYS A 311 -4.40 0.33 -19.08
N LEU A 312 -3.33 0.65 -19.80
CA LEU A 312 -2.42 1.75 -19.45
C LEU A 312 -3.17 3.08 -19.32
N SER A 313 -4.25 3.26 -20.09
CA SER A 313 -5.14 4.42 -20.01
C SER A 313 -5.92 4.57 -18.71
N SER A 314 -6.05 3.54 -17.87
CA SER A 314 -6.66 3.64 -16.53
C SER A 314 -5.62 3.89 -15.43
N ILE A 315 -4.34 3.72 -15.71
CA ILE A 315 -3.23 3.89 -14.77
C ILE A 315 -2.80 5.37 -14.77
N ILE A 316 -2.54 5.93 -13.58
CA ILE A 316 -1.95 7.24 -13.35
C ILE A 316 -0.43 7.10 -13.18
N SER A 317 -0.01 6.22 -12.28
CA SER A 317 1.40 5.99 -11.97
C SER A 317 1.66 4.55 -11.57
N MET A 318 2.91 4.11 -11.70
CA MET A 318 3.37 2.85 -11.11
C MET A 318 4.70 3.05 -10.38
N PHE A 319 4.85 2.36 -9.26
CA PHE A 319 6.11 2.24 -8.54
C PHE A 319 6.55 0.79 -8.62
N LEU A 320 7.76 0.56 -9.10
CA LEU A 320 8.33 -0.77 -9.25
C LEU A 320 9.40 -0.95 -8.18
N SER A 321 9.22 -1.93 -7.33
CA SER A 321 10.17 -2.37 -6.32
C SER A 321 11.33 -3.11 -7.00
N ALA A 322 12.53 -3.04 -6.42
CA ALA A 322 13.70 -3.77 -6.96
C ALA A 322 13.62 -5.26 -6.59
#